data_AF-A0A820KYP4-F1
#
_entry.id   AF-A0A820KYP4-F1
#
_cell.length_a   1.000
_cell.length_b   1.000
_cell.length_c   1.000
_cell.angle_alpha   90.00
_cell.angle_beta   90.00
_cell.angle_gamma   90.00
#
_symmetry.space_group_name_H-M   'P 1'
#
loop_
_entity.id
_entity.type
_entity.pdbx_description
1 polymer ?
#
loop_
_entity_poly.entity_id
_entity_poly.type
_entity_poly.pdbx_seq_one_letter_code
_entity_poly.pdbx_strand_id
1 'polypeptide(L)'
;MALYSFDYGDPASNSMVLCKLRPYLSNVWSQMGRYFVALACIDRFRIFSQLSTARYLIGIMTIVWSIAASHSLVMTTIIDGRCGMTKLYSTIYTIYILVFTSLIPPVTMTIFEYMTYRNMKQLRTRIQPIRNDDMIDRQSFSITSRDRQLLTMVIIEILVYVISMSLYPVILLEMLITNYMNINKSPQYLEIESFIYTIATLLGFPTTA
;
A
#
# COMPACT_ATOMS: atom_id res chain seq x y z
N MET A 1 -11.93 5.65 15.88
CA MET A 1 -13.24 5.39 16.49
C MET A 1 -13.12 4.48 17.73
N ALA A 2 -11.99 4.55 18.46
CA ALA A 2 -11.60 3.57 19.48
C ALA A 2 -12.19 3.82 20.89
N LEU A 3 -12.73 5.01 21.16
CA LEU A 3 -13.39 5.33 22.44
C LEU A 3 -14.85 4.83 22.50
N TYR A 4 -15.47 4.54 21.35
CA TYR A 4 -16.87 4.11 21.27
C TYR A 4 -17.04 2.58 21.46
N SER A 5 -15.97 1.80 21.22
CA SER A 5 -15.96 0.34 21.35
C SER A 5 -15.76 -0.18 22.78
N PHE A 6 -15.55 0.72 23.76
CA PHE A 6 -15.34 0.30 25.15
C PHE A 6 -16.67 0.06 25.90
N ASP A 7 -17.78 0.64 25.41
CA ASP A 7 -19.08 0.62 26.10
C ASP A 7 -20.18 -0.11 25.28
N TYR A 8 -20.00 -0.24 23.96
CA TYR A 8 -20.88 -1.00 23.08
C TYR A 8 -20.07 -2.07 22.33
N GLY A 9 -20.52 -3.32 22.40
CA GLY A 9 -19.92 -4.43 21.64
C GLY A 9 -19.85 -4.08 20.14
N ASP A 10 -18.70 -4.36 19.51
CA ASP A 10 -18.44 -3.98 18.11
C ASP A 10 -19.61 -4.44 17.21
N PRO A 11 -20.32 -3.55 16.51
CA PRO A 11 -21.42 -3.96 15.64
C PRO A 11 -20.97 -4.94 14.54
N ALA A 12 -19.66 -4.98 14.24
CA ALA A 12 -19.08 -5.96 13.34
C ALA A 12 -19.08 -7.40 13.89
N SER A 13 -19.11 -7.63 15.20
CA SER A 13 -19.24 -8.99 15.77
C SER A 13 -20.69 -9.50 15.75
N ASN A 14 -21.67 -8.59 15.72
CA ASN A 14 -23.09 -8.94 15.73
C ASN A 14 -23.68 -9.14 14.31
N SER A 15 -23.03 -8.61 13.27
CA SER A 15 -23.48 -8.75 11.88
C SER A 15 -22.44 -9.45 11.01
N MET A 16 -22.79 -10.64 10.51
CA MET A 16 -21.96 -11.42 9.60
C MET A 16 -21.61 -10.65 8.31
N VAL A 17 -22.51 -9.77 7.85
CA VAL A 17 -22.30 -8.93 6.67
C VAL A 17 -21.22 -7.89 6.94
N LEU A 18 -21.28 -7.18 8.08
CA LEU A 18 -20.28 -6.18 8.45
C LEU A 18 -18.90 -6.80 8.72
N CYS A 19 -18.88 -7.97 9.37
CA CYS A 19 -17.66 -8.74 9.59
C CYS A 19 -16.91 -9.05 8.29
N LYS A 20 -17.64 -9.36 7.21
CA LYS A 20 -17.04 -9.67 5.90
C LYS A 20 -16.71 -8.42 5.08
N LEU A 21 -17.60 -7.44 5.07
CA LEU A 21 -17.48 -6.26 4.21
C LEU A 21 -16.33 -5.33 4.64
N ARG A 22 -16.12 -5.16 5.95
CA ARG A 22 -15.08 -4.27 6.51
C ARG A 22 -13.65 -4.64 6.05
N PRO A 23 -13.17 -5.89 6.24
CA PRO A 23 -11.83 -6.26 5.78
C PRO A 23 -11.74 -6.26 4.25
N TYR A 24 -12.82 -6.58 3.53
CA TYR A 24 -12.86 -6.51 2.07
C TYR A 24 -12.62 -5.09 1.55
N LEU A 25 -13.42 -4.11 2.00
CA LEU A 25 -13.30 -2.71 1.55
C LEU A 25 -11.94 -2.12 1.89
N SER A 26 -11.45 -2.40 3.11
CA SER A 26 -10.14 -1.95 3.54
C SER A 26 -9.01 -2.51 2.66
N ASN A 27 -9.05 -3.81 2.36
CA ASN A 27 -8.07 -4.43 1.49
C ASN A 27 -8.15 -3.83 0.07
N VAL A 28 -9.34 -3.73 -0.52
CA VAL A 28 -9.53 -3.15 -1.86
C VAL A 28 -8.99 -1.72 -1.94
N TRP A 29 -9.42 -0.83 -1.04
CA TRP A 29 -8.98 0.57 -1.07
C TRP A 29 -7.48 0.72 -0.80
N SER A 30 -6.95 -0.06 0.15
CA SER A 30 -5.52 -0.03 0.46
C SER A 30 -4.69 -0.51 -0.73
N GLN A 31 -5.10 -1.57 -1.44
CA GLN A 31 -4.39 -2.01 -2.65
C GLN A 31 -4.54 -0.99 -3.78
N MET A 32 -5.74 -0.47 -4.04
CA MET A 32 -5.97 0.53 -5.08
C MET A 32 -5.05 1.74 -4.91
N GLY A 33 -4.97 2.29 -3.69
CA GLY A 33 -4.09 3.42 -3.40
C GLY A 33 -2.63 3.15 -3.78
N ARG A 34 -2.10 1.97 -3.38
CA ARG A 34 -0.72 1.56 -3.65
C ARG A 34 -0.44 1.44 -5.15
N TYR A 35 -1.32 0.74 -5.87
CA TYR A 35 -1.10 0.48 -7.28
C TYR A 35 -1.37 1.71 -8.15
N PHE A 36 -2.18 2.68 -7.70
CA PHE A 36 -2.33 3.96 -8.38
C PHE A 36 -1.06 4.81 -8.29
N VAL A 37 -0.37 4.82 -7.15
CA VAL A 37 0.95 5.47 -7.04
C VAL A 37 1.96 4.79 -7.97
N ALA A 38 1.97 3.45 -8.03
CA ALA A 38 2.84 2.72 -8.96
C ALA A 38 2.52 3.04 -10.44
N LEU A 39 1.23 3.10 -10.80
CA LEU A 39 0.79 3.51 -12.13
C LEU A 39 1.17 4.95 -12.46
N ALA A 40 1.12 5.87 -11.48
CA ALA A 40 1.57 7.24 -11.67
C ALA A 40 3.08 7.31 -11.99
N CYS A 41 3.88 6.44 -11.38
CA CYS A 41 5.31 6.30 -11.73
C CYS A 41 5.49 5.76 -13.15
N ILE A 42 4.65 4.81 -13.59
CA ILE A 42 4.67 4.24 -14.94
C ILE A 42 4.25 5.26 -16.00
N ASP A 43 3.19 6.03 -15.76
CA ASP A 43 2.69 7.07 -16.67
C ASP A 43 3.76 8.12 -16.96
N ARG A 44 4.52 8.52 -15.92
CA ARG A 44 5.68 9.44 -16.05
C ARG A 44 6.80 8.89 -16.93
N PHE A 45 6.92 7.58 -17.10
CA PHE A 45 7.92 6.97 -17.98
C PHE A 45 7.64 7.23 -19.48
N ARG A 46 6.60 8.00 -19.82
CA ARG A 46 6.23 8.45 -21.18
C ARG A 46 5.90 7.35 -22.19
N ILE A 47 6.12 6.08 -21.84
CA ILE A 47 5.71 4.92 -22.66
C ILE A 47 4.18 4.85 -22.79
N PHE A 48 3.46 5.38 -21.80
CA PHE A 48 1.99 5.32 -21.75
C PHE A 48 1.30 6.70 -21.80
N SER A 49 1.96 7.72 -22.36
CA SER A 49 1.46 9.12 -22.38
C SER A 49 0.12 9.37 -23.08
N GLN A 50 -0.59 8.34 -23.53
CA GLN A 50 -1.95 8.49 -24.04
C GLN A 50 -2.95 8.35 -22.88
N LEU A 51 -3.76 9.40 -22.70
CA LEU A 51 -4.80 9.49 -21.67
C LEU A 51 -5.80 8.32 -21.73
N SER A 52 -6.02 7.76 -22.92
CA SER A 52 -6.84 6.56 -23.16
C SER A 52 -6.26 5.33 -22.48
N THR A 53 -4.94 5.12 -22.60
CA THR A 53 -4.24 3.97 -22.02
C THR A 53 -4.21 4.04 -20.50
N ALA A 54 -3.98 5.21 -19.93
CA ALA A 54 -4.01 5.41 -18.48
C ALA A 54 -5.38 5.05 -17.88
N ARG A 55 -6.48 5.50 -18.51
CA ARG A 55 -7.85 5.15 -18.07
C ARG A 55 -8.12 3.65 -18.13
N TYR A 56 -7.66 2.99 -19.19
CA TYR A 56 -7.83 1.54 -19.34
C TYR A 56 -7.05 0.76 -18.27
N LEU A 57 -5.80 1.15 -17.99
CA LEU A 57 -4.98 0.53 -16.95
C LEU A 57 -5.58 0.71 -15.55
N ILE A 58 -6.08 1.91 -15.23
CA ILE A 58 -6.77 2.16 -13.95
C ILE A 58 -8.01 1.26 -13.83
N GLY A 59 -8.81 1.14 -14.90
CA GLY A 59 -9.98 0.27 -14.93
C GLY A 59 -9.65 -1.21 -14.70
N ILE A 60 -8.66 -1.74 -15.43
CA ILE A 60 -8.22 -3.13 -15.26
C ILE A 60 -7.74 -3.37 -13.83
N MET A 61 -6.86 -2.52 -13.31
CA MET A 61 -6.30 -2.70 -11.96
C MET A 61 -7.40 -2.67 -10.90
N THR A 62 -8.39 -1.79 -11.07
CA THR A 62 -9.55 -1.71 -10.18
C THR A 62 -10.31 -3.04 -10.14
N ILE A 63 -10.57 -3.62 -11.32
CA ILE A 63 -11.27 -4.91 -11.44
C ILE A 63 -10.44 -6.05 -10.85
N VAL A 64 -9.15 -6.13 -11.21
CA VAL A 64 -8.23 -7.17 -10.74
C VAL A 64 -8.15 -7.20 -9.22
N TRP A 65 -7.97 -6.04 -8.57
CA TRP A 65 -7.87 -5.98 -7.11
C TRP A 65 -9.20 -6.21 -6.40
N SER A 66 -10.33 -5.82 -7.00
CA SER A 66 -11.66 -6.13 -6.46
C SER A 66 -11.93 -7.64 -6.47
N ILE A 67 -11.60 -8.31 -7.57
CA ILE A 67 -11.69 -9.77 -7.67
C ILE A 67 -10.70 -10.43 -6.72
N ALA A 68 -9.44 -9.97 -6.69
CA ALA A 68 -8.43 -10.52 -5.80
C ALA A 68 -8.88 -10.44 -4.34
N ALA A 69 -9.44 -9.32 -3.88
CA ALA A 69 -9.92 -9.15 -2.51
C ALA A 69 -11.16 -9.98 -2.15
N SER A 70 -11.89 -10.53 -3.13
CA SER A 70 -13.11 -11.32 -2.89
C SER A 70 -12.88 -12.55 -2.01
N HIS A 71 -11.65 -13.11 -2.00
CA HIS A 71 -11.29 -14.21 -1.10
C HIS A 71 -11.55 -13.89 0.38
N SER A 72 -11.39 -12.63 0.78
CA SER A 72 -11.66 -12.18 2.16
C SER A 72 -13.15 -12.25 2.52
N LEU A 73 -14.07 -12.07 1.57
CA LEU A 73 -15.52 -12.19 1.83
C LEU A 73 -15.94 -13.63 2.17
N VAL A 74 -15.25 -14.61 1.58
CA VAL A 74 -15.57 -16.03 1.76
C VAL A 74 -14.96 -16.56 3.05
N MET A 75 -13.70 -16.20 3.31
CA MET A 75 -12.87 -16.85 4.34
C MET A 75 -12.93 -16.17 5.72
N THR A 76 -13.47 -14.97 5.82
CA THR A 76 -13.73 -14.31 7.12
C THR A 76 -15.02 -14.84 7.73
N THR A 77 -14.94 -15.29 8.98
CA THR A 77 -16.06 -15.90 9.73
C THR A 77 -16.09 -15.40 11.17
N ILE A 78 -17.19 -15.63 11.87
CA ILE A 78 -17.31 -15.30 13.29
C ILE A 78 -16.86 -16.53 14.08
N ILE A 79 -15.78 -16.39 14.85
CA ILE A 79 -15.21 -17.44 15.71
C ILE A 79 -15.19 -16.87 17.12
N ASP A 80 -15.82 -17.56 18.08
CA ASP A 80 -15.87 -17.17 19.50
C ASP A 80 -16.39 -15.73 19.74
N GLY A 81 -17.42 -15.32 18.96
CA GLY A 81 -18.02 -13.99 19.07
C GLY A 81 -17.12 -12.86 18.53
N ARG A 82 -16.03 -13.19 17.84
CA ARG A 82 -15.12 -12.23 17.20
C ARG A 82 -15.08 -12.46 15.69
N CYS A 83 -15.04 -11.38 14.94
CA CYS A 83 -14.82 -11.45 13.51
C CYS A 83 -13.35 -11.79 13.23
N GLY A 84 -13.10 -12.93 12.59
CA GLY A 84 -11.75 -13.45 12.44
C GLY A 84 -11.55 -14.36 11.24
N MET A 85 -10.32 -14.85 11.13
CA MET A 85 -9.86 -15.76 10.10
C MET A 85 -9.53 -17.11 10.74
N THR A 86 -9.78 -18.21 10.01
CA THR A 86 -9.31 -19.54 10.47
C THR A 86 -7.79 -19.57 10.51
N LYS A 87 -7.19 -20.42 11.36
CA LYS A 87 -5.73 -20.50 11.53
C LYS A 87 -4.99 -20.72 10.21
N LEU A 88 -5.46 -21.67 9.39
CA LEU A 88 -4.88 -21.97 8.08
C LEU A 88 -4.94 -20.76 7.13
N TYR A 89 -6.10 -20.11 7.07
CA TYR A 89 -6.30 -18.98 6.18
C TYR A 89 -5.49 -17.75 6.63
N SER A 90 -5.35 -17.54 7.94
CA SER A 90 -4.52 -16.46 8.50
C SER A 90 -3.05 -16.57 8.03
N THR A 91 -2.50 -17.78 7.96
CA THR A 91 -1.16 -18.02 7.41
C THR A 91 -1.05 -17.66 5.93
N ILE A 92 -2.00 -18.12 5.12
CA ILE A 92 -2.04 -17.83 3.67
C ILE A 92 -2.19 -16.32 3.43
N TYR A 93 -3.08 -15.67 4.20
CA TYR A 93 -3.34 -14.24 4.11
C TYR A 93 -2.12 -13.41 4.53
N THR A 94 -1.37 -13.85 5.54
CA THR A 94 -0.11 -13.20 5.96
C THR A 94 0.93 -13.24 4.84
N ILE A 95 1.11 -14.39 4.19
CA ILE A 95 2.02 -14.53 3.03
C ILE A 95 1.55 -13.64 1.88
N TYR A 96 0.26 -13.63 1.59
CA TYR A 96 -0.33 -12.76 0.58
C TYR A 96 -0.02 -11.27 0.85
N ILE A 97 -0.22 -10.80 2.08
CA ILE A 97 0.11 -9.42 2.45
C ILE A 97 1.60 -9.15 2.30
N LEU A 98 2.46 -10.03 2.80
CA LEU A 98 3.90 -9.83 2.74
C LEU A 98 4.37 -9.66 1.29
N VAL A 99 3.89 -10.50 0.37
CA VAL A 99 4.29 -10.46 -1.04
C VAL A 99 3.61 -9.33 -1.80
N PHE A 100 2.27 -9.31 -1.84
CA PHE A 100 1.51 -8.43 -2.74
C PHE A 100 1.34 -7.01 -2.20
N THR A 101 1.42 -6.85 -0.88
CA THR A 101 1.16 -5.58 -0.20
C THR A 101 2.46 -4.92 0.23
N SER A 102 3.44 -5.69 0.72
CA SER A 102 4.70 -5.15 1.24
C SER A 102 5.88 -5.21 0.27
N LEU A 103 5.98 -6.22 -0.61
CA LEU A 103 7.18 -6.40 -1.44
C LEU A 103 6.98 -5.87 -2.87
N ILE A 104 5.91 -6.29 -3.54
CA ILE A 104 5.68 -5.95 -4.96
C ILE A 104 5.52 -4.44 -5.20
N PRO A 105 4.67 -3.70 -4.45
CA PRO A 105 4.49 -2.27 -4.70
C PRO A 105 5.78 -1.44 -4.57
N PRO A 106 6.58 -1.53 -3.48
CA PRO A 106 7.79 -0.72 -3.38
C PRO A 106 8.86 -1.16 -4.37
N VAL A 107 8.99 -2.46 -4.69
CA VAL A 107 9.95 -2.93 -5.71
C VAL A 107 9.59 -2.35 -7.08
N THR A 108 8.32 -2.43 -7.48
CA THR A 108 7.87 -1.87 -8.77
C THR A 108 8.02 -0.35 -8.80
N MET A 109 7.62 0.36 -7.76
CA MET A 109 7.83 1.81 -7.63
C MET A 109 9.30 2.19 -7.76
N THR A 110 10.20 1.51 -7.05
CA THR A 110 11.65 1.78 -7.07
C THR A 110 12.24 1.56 -8.47
N ILE A 111 11.84 0.48 -9.16
CA ILE A 111 12.30 0.19 -10.52
C ILE A 111 11.85 1.29 -11.48
N PHE A 112 10.56 1.63 -11.49
CA PHE A 112 10.02 2.65 -12.40
C PHE A 112 10.56 4.05 -12.10
N GLU A 113 10.75 4.37 -10.82
CA GLU A 113 11.36 5.62 -10.39
C GLU A 113 12.82 5.71 -10.84
N TYR A 114 13.60 4.65 -10.65
CA TYR A 114 14.98 4.59 -11.12
C TYR A 114 15.07 4.75 -12.65
N MET A 115 14.18 4.07 -13.39
CA MET A 115 14.10 4.22 -14.85
C MET A 115 13.72 5.64 -15.26
N THR A 116 12.78 6.27 -14.56
CA THR A 116 12.38 7.66 -14.78
C THR A 116 13.52 8.62 -14.52
N TYR A 117 14.25 8.43 -13.41
CA TYR A 117 15.44 9.21 -13.08
C TYR A 117 16.52 9.09 -14.15
N ARG A 118 16.80 7.87 -14.64
CA ARG A 118 17.77 7.64 -15.71
C ARG A 118 17.35 8.31 -17.02
N ASN A 119 16.08 8.20 -17.39
CA ASN A 119 15.54 8.83 -18.59
C ASN A 119 15.66 10.36 -18.52
N MET A 120 15.28 10.96 -17.38
CA MET A 120 15.42 12.39 -17.14
C MET A 120 16.89 12.86 -17.22
N LYS A 121 17.83 12.09 -16.66
CA LYS A 121 19.26 12.38 -16.76
C LYS A 121 19.75 12.33 -18.20
N GLN A 122 19.30 11.35 -18.99
CA GLN A 122 19.65 11.23 -20.41
C GLN A 122 19.06 12.36 -21.26
N LEU A 123 17.82 12.77 -20.97
CA LEU A 123 17.18 13.90 -21.64
C LEU A 123 17.98 15.19 -21.41
N ARG A 124 18.43 15.42 -20.17
CA ARG A 124 19.31 16.56 -19.83
C ARG A 124 20.65 16.53 -20.58
N THR A 125 21.25 15.36 -20.75
CA THR A 125 22.52 15.27 -21.49
C THR A 125 22.38 15.45 -23.00
N ARG A 126 21.20 15.16 -23.59
CA ARG A 126 20.93 15.36 -25.01
C ARG A 126 20.51 16.79 -25.34
N ILE A 127 19.81 17.45 -24.41
CA ILE A 127 19.46 18.87 -24.50
C ILE A 127 20.62 19.67 -23.89
N GLN A 128 21.81 19.58 -24.48
CA GLN A 128 22.74 20.69 -24.34
C GLN A 128 22.16 21.86 -25.12
N PRO A 129 22.04 23.07 -24.53
CA PRO A 129 21.49 24.21 -25.23
C PRO A 129 22.38 24.48 -26.43
N ILE A 130 21.80 24.36 -27.64
CA ILE A 130 22.34 25.04 -28.80
C ILE A 130 22.32 26.52 -28.40
N ARG A 131 23.50 27.03 -28.07
CA ARG A 131 23.80 28.38 -27.59
C ARG A 131 23.38 29.39 -28.65
N ASN A 132 22.09 29.67 -28.76
CA ASN A 132 21.49 30.75 -29.54
C ASN A 132 20.09 31.04 -28.94
N ASP A 133 19.86 32.30 -28.56
CA ASP A 133 18.66 32.92 -27.97
C ASP A 133 18.39 32.81 -26.45
N ASP A 134 18.78 33.89 -25.77
CA ASP A 134 18.62 34.21 -24.34
C ASP A 134 17.16 34.25 -23.81
N MET A 135 16.15 34.02 -24.65
CA MET A 135 14.73 34.04 -24.23
C MET A 135 14.12 32.66 -23.95
N ILE A 136 14.67 31.56 -24.50
CA ILE A 136 14.11 30.21 -24.32
C ILE A 136 14.58 29.57 -23.00
N ASP A 137 15.68 30.07 -22.43
CA ASP A 137 16.37 29.45 -21.30
C ASP A 137 15.59 29.54 -19.98
N ARG A 138 14.75 30.58 -19.79
CA ARG A 138 13.91 30.70 -18.57
C ARG A 138 12.78 29.67 -18.51
N GLN A 139 12.25 29.23 -19.66
CA GLN A 139 11.11 28.31 -19.70
C GLN A 139 11.54 26.85 -19.55
N SER A 140 12.69 26.46 -20.12
CA SER A 140 13.27 25.12 -19.95
C SER A 140 13.73 24.87 -18.50
N PHE A 141 14.31 25.89 -17.85
CA PHE A 141 14.76 25.80 -16.46
C PHE A 141 13.58 25.69 -15.47
N SER A 142 12.48 26.38 -15.76
CA SER A 142 11.23 26.30 -14.99
C SER A 142 10.60 24.90 -15.03
N ILE A 143 10.45 24.32 -16.24
CA ILE A 143 9.84 22.99 -16.42
C ILE A 143 10.63 21.90 -15.69
N THR A 144 11.96 21.94 -15.78
CA THR A 144 12.83 20.94 -15.13
C THR A 144 12.88 21.04 -13.60
N SER A 145 12.61 22.21 -13.03
CA SER A 145 12.53 22.41 -11.58
C SER A 145 11.27 21.78 -10.98
N ARG A 146 10.13 21.88 -11.68
CA ARG A 146 8.85 21.29 -11.29
C ARG A 146 8.89 19.76 -11.31
N ASP A 147 9.48 19.18 -12.37
CA ASP A 147 9.64 17.73 -12.48
C ASP A 147 10.52 17.17 -11.36
N ARG A 148 11.56 17.91 -10.94
CA ARG A 148 12.42 17.53 -9.83
C ARG A 148 11.68 17.57 -8.49
N GLN A 149 10.88 18.61 -8.23
CA GLN A 149 10.07 18.68 -7.00
C GLN A 149 9.07 17.52 -6.92
N LEU A 150 8.43 17.21 -8.05
CA LEU A 150 7.44 16.15 -8.17
C LEU A 150 8.07 14.74 -8.10
N LEU A 151 9.33 14.57 -8.49
CA LEU A 151 10.12 13.37 -8.22
C LEU A 151 10.51 13.26 -6.75
N THR A 152 11.02 14.35 -6.13
CA THR A 152 11.35 14.37 -4.70
C THR A 152 10.12 14.05 -3.82
N MET A 153 8.94 14.57 -4.18
CA MET A 153 7.69 14.25 -3.49
C MET A 153 7.40 12.75 -3.50
N VAL A 154 7.56 12.09 -4.65
CA VAL A 154 7.31 10.64 -4.79
C VAL A 154 8.34 9.81 -4.03
N ILE A 155 9.62 10.20 -4.03
CA ILE A 155 10.64 9.55 -3.19
C ILE A 155 10.24 9.60 -1.71
N ILE A 156 9.80 10.77 -1.23
CA ILE A 156 9.36 10.94 0.16
C ILE A 156 8.12 10.08 0.43
N GLU A 157 7.16 10.05 -0.50
CA GLU A 157 5.97 9.21 -0.39
C GLU A 157 6.33 7.73 -0.30
N ILE A 158 7.27 7.24 -1.13
CA ILE A 158 7.75 5.85 -1.09
C ILE A 158 8.47 5.56 0.23
N LEU A 159 9.30 6.47 0.73
CA LEU A 159 9.99 6.29 2.02
C LEU A 159 9.00 6.22 3.19
N VAL A 160 8.07 7.17 3.27
CA VAL A 160 7.00 7.17 4.28
C VAL A 160 6.18 5.89 4.16
N TYR A 161 5.83 5.49 2.94
CA TYR A 161 5.11 4.26 2.67
C TYR A 161 5.86 3.02 3.19
N VAL A 162 7.14 2.85 2.84
CA VAL A 162 7.95 1.69 3.28
C VAL A 162 8.04 1.64 4.81
N ILE A 163 8.25 2.78 5.48
CA ILE A 163 8.35 2.83 6.94
C ILE A 163 6.99 2.51 7.59
N SER A 164 5.92 3.16 7.16
CA SER A 164 4.59 2.97 7.75
C SER A 164 4.00 1.60 7.46
N MET A 165 4.25 1.04 6.27
CA MET A 165 3.64 -0.22 5.83
C MET A 165 4.45 -1.46 6.16
N SER A 166 5.76 -1.36 6.41
CA SER A 166 6.58 -2.51 6.79
C SER A 166 6.29 -3.00 8.20
N LEU A 167 5.81 -2.14 9.09
CA LEU A 167 5.50 -2.49 10.48
C LEU A 167 4.44 -3.60 10.56
N TYR A 168 3.35 -3.48 9.80
CA TYR A 168 2.24 -4.43 9.82
C TYR A 168 2.62 -5.88 9.44
N PRO A 169 3.23 -6.15 8.27
CA PRO A 169 3.65 -7.49 7.89
C PRO A 169 4.76 -8.05 8.80
N VAL A 170 5.62 -7.21 9.37
CA VAL A 170 6.64 -7.66 10.33
C VAL A 170 5.99 -8.22 11.60
N ILE A 171 4.97 -7.53 12.14
CA ILE A 171 4.23 -7.99 13.32
C ILE A 171 3.42 -9.25 13.01
N LEU A 172 2.75 -9.31 11.84
CA LEU A 172 2.06 -10.52 11.40
C LEU A 172 3.01 -11.72 11.30
N LEU A 173 4.22 -11.50 10.78
CA LEU A 173 5.25 -12.53 10.67
C LEU A 173 5.72 -12.98 12.05
N GLU A 174 5.93 -12.05 12.99
CA GLU A 174 6.29 -12.38 14.37
C GLU A 174 5.20 -13.22 15.06
N MET A 175 3.93 -12.82 14.93
CA MET A 175 2.78 -13.58 15.43
C MET A 175 2.71 -14.98 14.83
N LEU A 176 2.97 -15.10 13.53
CA LEU A 176 2.97 -16.39 12.83
C LEU A 176 4.09 -17.30 13.35
N ILE A 177 5.32 -16.78 13.47
CA ILE A 177 6.48 -17.53 13.96
C ILE A 177 6.26 -17.97 15.41
N THR A 178 5.77 -17.06 16.26
CA THR A 178 5.53 -17.37 17.68
C THR A 178 4.49 -18.48 17.83
N ASN A 179 3.38 -18.38 17.08
CA ASN A 179 2.33 -19.39 17.09
C ASN A 179 2.83 -20.74 16.57
N TYR A 180 3.69 -20.75 15.55
CA TYR A 180 4.27 -21.98 15.03
C TYR A 180 5.24 -22.64 16.02
N MET A 181 6.03 -21.84 16.74
CA MET A 181 7.01 -22.30 17.71
C MET A 181 6.43 -22.64 19.09
N ASN A 182 5.11 -22.45 19.31
CA ASN A 182 4.43 -22.61 20.60
C ASN A 182 5.17 -21.91 21.77
N ILE A 183 5.70 -20.71 21.51
CA ILE A 183 6.41 -19.95 22.55
C ILE A 183 5.36 -19.33 23.48
N ASN A 184 5.38 -19.73 24.75
CA ASN A 184 4.53 -19.12 25.78
C ASN A 184 5.02 -17.69 26.06
N LYS A 185 4.36 -16.70 25.47
CA LYS A 185 4.62 -15.27 25.70
C LYS A 185 4.11 -14.85 27.09
N SER A 186 4.81 -13.92 27.73
CA SER A 186 4.33 -13.31 28.98
C SER A 186 3.08 -12.45 28.71
N PRO A 187 2.16 -12.29 29.67
CA PRO A 187 0.96 -11.47 29.48
C PRO A 187 1.29 -10.00 29.14
N GLN A 188 2.35 -9.44 29.72
CA GLN A 188 2.84 -8.09 29.42
C GLN A 188 3.30 -7.96 27.95
N TYR A 189 3.91 -9.01 27.40
CA TYR A 189 4.33 -9.02 26.01
C TYR A 189 3.12 -9.04 25.06
N LEU A 190 2.08 -9.81 25.39
CA LEU A 190 0.85 -9.86 24.59
C LEU A 190 0.13 -8.52 24.53
N GLU A 191 0.14 -7.75 25.63
CA GLU A 191 -0.43 -6.39 25.64
C GLU A 191 0.34 -5.43 24.74
N ILE A 192 1.69 -5.46 24.82
CA ILE A 192 2.56 -4.66 23.95
C ILE A 192 2.34 -5.05 22.49
N GLU A 193 2.29 -6.34 22.18
CA GLU A 193 2.06 -6.86 20.83
C GLU A 193 0.70 -6.40 20.28
N SER A 194 -0.37 -6.47 21.08
CA SER A 194 -1.70 -5.96 20.71
C SER A 194 -1.70 -4.45 20.46
N PHE A 195 -0.96 -3.69 21.26
CA PHE A 195 -0.82 -2.25 21.10
C PHE A 195 -0.08 -1.90 19.80
N ILE A 196 1.07 -2.55 19.54
CA ILE A 196 1.84 -2.34 18.31
C ILE A 196 1.04 -2.79 17.09
N TYR A 197 0.32 -3.92 17.16
CA TYR A 197 -0.57 -4.37 16.10
C TYR A 197 -1.66 -3.35 15.77
N THR A 198 -2.24 -2.71 16.79
CA THR A 198 -3.24 -1.65 16.61
C THR A 198 -2.65 -0.44 15.89
N ILE A 199 -1.45 0.00 16.30
CA ILE A 199 -0.73 1.11 15.64
C ILE A 199 -0.42 0.74 14.18
N ALA A 200 0.10 -0.45 13.94
CA ALA A 200 0.46 -0.90 12.59
C ALA A 200 -0.77 -1.04 11.69
N THR A 201 -1.90 -1.50 12.24
CA THR A 201 -3.18 -1.55 11.52
C THR A 201 -3.67 -0.14 11.19
N LEU A 202 -3.55 0.82 12.11
CA LEU A 202 -3.97 2.20 11.88
C LEU A 202 -3.10 2.89 10.82
N LEU A 203 -1.79 2.64 10.82
CA LEU A 203 -0.86 3.15 9.83
C LEU A 203 -1.06 2.49 8.46
N GLY A 204 -1.33 1.18 8.41
CA GLY A 204 -1.46 0.44 7.15
C GLY A 204 -2.87 0.46 6.54
N PHE A 205 -3.89 0.65 7.36
CA PHE A 205 -5.30 0.60 6.99
C PHE A 205 -6.09 1.65 7.79
N PRO A 206 -5.89 2.95 7.50
CA PRO A 206 -6.48 4.04 8.30
C PRO A 206 -8.03 4.02 8.32
N THR A 207 -8.67 3.34 7.37
CA THR A 207 -10.13 3.17 7.30
C THR A 207 -10.69 2.07 8.21
N THR A 208 -9.83 1.33 8.93
CA THR A 208 -10.26 0.19 9.77
C THR A 208 -10.32 0.48 11.27
N ALA A 209 -10.03 1.71 11.72
CA ALA A 209 -9.96 2.09 13.15
C ALA A 209 -11.06 3.07 13.61
#